data_AF-A0A8J5P850-F1
#
_entry.id   AF-A0A8J5P850-F1
#
_cell.length_a   1.000
_cell.length_b   1.000
_cell.length_c   1.000
_cell.angle_alpha   90.00
_cell.angle_beta   90.00
_cell.angle_gamma   90.00
#
_symmetry.space_group_name_H-M   'P 1'
#
loop_
_entity.id
_entity.type
_entity.pdbx_description
1 polymer ?
#
loop_
_entity_poly.entity_id
_entity_poly.type
_entity_poly.pdbx_seq_one_letter_code
_entity_poly.pdbx_strand_id
1 'polypeptide(L)'
;MEKCSNPWARRYLMPVFRRMTAVPMLFGPEDIETESMPALTYMIPTKFYCMEDAQYMMDDIFNRVVRLCHMRHRGVVFDMTEEYNTVGTHLQTWQTLFEKLKVETTSLLYQAQERSLFMRLKLSYLELCAEFRYDEHMGTFRQVLQLASWQSQRSTKQSSFELAYTPMLFFTIMKCPDLSIRLPALRLMKKLGSPTEGICENLQMLTTSREIIQREHGVEIVDIES
;
A
#
# COMPACT_ATOMS: atom_id res chain seq x y z
N MET A 1 22.37 0.33 -5.41
CA MET A 1 22.54 -0.98 -4.71
C MET A 1 22.57 -2.18 -5.67
N GLU A 2 23.04 -2.00 -6.91
CA GLU A 2 23.10 -3.07 -7.95
C GLU A 2 24.20 -4.13 -7.73
N LYS A 3 24.99 -4.04 -6.66
CA LYS A 3 26.13 -4.93 -6.38
C LYS A 3 25.99 -5.73 -5.09
N CYS A 4 24.78 -6.14 -4.69
CA CYS A 4 24.68 -7.16 -3.65
C CYS A 4 24.97 -8.53 -4.28
N SER A 5 26.24 -8.92 -4.32
CA SER A 5 26.73 -10.20 -4.86
C SER A 5 26.39 -11.41 -3.99
N ASN A 6 25.73 -11.21 -2.84
CA ASN A 6 25.31 -12.26 -1.93
C ASN A 6 23.87 -12.73 -2.25
N PRO A 7 23.66 -13.97 -2.75
CA PRO A 7 22.34 -14.48 -3.11
C PRO A 7 21.36 -14.58 -1.94
N TRP A 8 21.87 -14.85 -0.74
CA TRP A 8 21.05 -14.91 0.48
C TRP A 8 20.51 -13.53 0.84
N ALA A 9 21.38 -12.51 0.86
CA ALA A 9 20.95 -11.15 1.15
C ALA A 9 19.95 -10.65 0.10
N ARG A 10 20.17 -10.99 -1.18
CA ARG A 10 19.22 -10.70 -2.25
C ARG A 10 17.86 -11.36 -2.05
N ARG A 11 17.84 -12.62 -1.57
CA ARG A 11 16.59 -13.37 -1.38
C ARG A 11 15.81 -12.93 -0.14
N TYR A 12 16.48 -12.65 0.96
CA TYR A 12 15.82 -12.45 2.26
C TYR A 12 15.79 -11.00 2.75
N LEU A 13 16.80 -10.19 2.43
CA LEU A 13 16.88 -8.80 2.90
C LEU A 13 16.33 -7.79 1.90
N MET A 14 16.52 -8.00 0.59
CA MET A 14 15.99 -7.07 -0.42
C MET A 14 14.47 -6.86 -0.34
N PRO A 15 13.64 -7.88 -0.09
CA PRO A 15 12.20 -7.67 0.06
C PRO A 15 11.86 -6.76 1.25
N VAL A 16 12.64 -6.86 2.33
CA VAL A 16 12.49 -6.02 3.53
C VAL A 16 12.88 -4.59 3.20
N PHE A 17 14.05 -4.36 2.60
CA PHE A 17 14.50 -3.03 2.21
C PHE A 17 13.55 -2.35 1.22
N ARG A 18 13.02 -3.09 0.23
CA ARG A 18 12.02 -2.57 -0.71
C ARG A 18 10.78 -2.06 0.02
N ARG A 19 10.25 -2.84 0.97
CA ARG A 19 9.08 -2.43 1.76
C ARG A 19 9.37 -1.25 2.68
N MET A 20 10.58 -1.15 3.21
CA MET A 20 11.01 0.00 4.02
C MET A 20 11.27 1.27 3.20
N THR A 21 11.47 1.16 1.89
CA THR A 21 11.83 2.31 1.03
C THR A 21 10.74 3.39 1.04
N ALA A 22 9.47 3.00 1.11
CA ALA A 22 8.35 3.94 1.19
C ALA A 22 8.30 4.74 2.51
N VAL A 23 8.85 4.22 3.60
CA VAL A 23 8.64 4.77 4.95
C VAL A 23 9.22 6.17 5.12
N PRO A 24 10.48 6.45 4.73
CA PRO A 24 11.00 7.81 4.78
C PRO A 24 10.20 8.79 3.91
N MET A 25 9.68 8.37 2.74
CA MET A 25 8.87 9.25 1.89
C MET A 25 7.50 9.57 2.47
N LEU A 26 6.95 8.67 3.31
CA LEU A 26 5.64 8.82 3.93
C LEU A 26 5.69 9.56 5.28
N PHE A 27 6.75 9.36 6.07
CA PHE A 27 6.83 9.82 7.47
C PHE A 27 8.13 10.57 7.82
N GLY A 28 9.11 10.55 6.92
CA GLY A 28 10.38 11.24 7.14
C GLY A 28 10.29 12.75 6.88
N PRO A 29 11.37 13.48 7.16
CA PRO A 29 11.43 14.92 6.95
C PRO A 29 11.31 15.31 5.46
N GLU A 30 10.90 16.54 5.20
CA GLU A 30 10.59 17.05 3.86
C GLU A 30 11.80 17.09 2.90
N ASP A 31 13.03 17.02 3.42
CA ASP A 31 14.29 17.16 2.70
C ASP A 31 14.92 15.83 2.25
N ILE A 32 14.21 14.69 2.39
CA ILE A 32 14.71 13.39 1.92
C ILE A 32 15.02 13.39 0.42
N GLU A 33 16.23 12.94 0.06
CA GLU A 33 16.65 12.67 -1.31
C GLU A 33 16.01 11.37 -1.83
N THR A 34 15.21 11.46 -2.89
CA THR A 34 14.45 10.33 -3.45
C THR A 34 15.02 9.80 -4.77
N GLU A 35 15.95 10.52 -5.40
CA GLU A 35 16.50 10.19 -6.72
C GLU A 35 17.40 8.95 -6.71
N SER A 36 18.07 8.67 -5.60
CA SER A 36 19.01 7.54 -5.46
C SER A 36 18.38 6.28 -4.85
N MET A 37 17.05 6.21 -4.75
CA MET A 37 16.39 5.10 -4.05
C MET A 37 16.47 3.79 -4.85
N PRO A 38 16.96 2.68 -4.25
CA PRO A 38 17.16 1.38 -4.90
C PRO A 38 15.90 0.72 -5.47
N ALA A 39 14.72 1.15 -5.02
CA ALA A 39 13.42 0.57 -5.38
C ALA A 39 12.89 1.04 -6.74
N LEU A 40 13.75 1.57 -7.62
CA LEU A 40 13.39 2.05 -8.96
C LEU A 40 13.99 1.20 -10.09
N THR A 41 14.86 0.24 -9.75
CA THR A 41 15.62 -0.58 -10.73
C THR A 41 15.07 -2.00 -10.87
N TYR A 42 13.78 -2.23 -10.58
CA TYR A 42 13.20 -3.57 -10.77
C TYR A 42 13.03 -3.90 -12.24
N MET A 43 13.49 -5.09 -12.62
CA MET A 43 13.26 -5.63 -13.95
C MET A 43 11.88 -6.26 -13.98
N ILE A 44 11.02 -5.77 -14.88
CA ILE A 44 9.68 -6.33 -15.08
C ILE A 44 9.82 -7.79 -15.55
N PRO A 45 9.27 -8.76 -14.81
CA PRO A 45 9.31 -10.17 -15.22
C PRO A 45 8.37 -10.41 -16.39
N THR A 46 8.65 -11.43 -17.20
CA THR A 46 7.76 -11.88 -18.29
C THR A 46 6.65 -12.83 -17.81
N LYS A 47 6.79 -13.38 -16.60
CA LYS A 47 5.87 -14.33 -15.98
C LYS A 47 6.01 -14.33 -14.45
N PHE A 48 4.92 -14.53 -13.73
CA PHE A 48 4.94 -14.92 -12.32
C PHE A 48 4.91 -16.45 -12.19
N TYR A 49 5.85 -17.00 -11.44
CA TYR A 49 5.93 -18.42 -11.10
C TYR A 49 5.30 -18.72 -9.74
N CYS A 50 5.31 -17.74 -8.85
CA CYS A 50 4.78 -17.86 -7.50
C CYS A 50 4.24 -16.52 -6.99
N MET A 51 3.67 -16.53 -5.78
CA MET A 51 3.07 -15.34 -5.18
C MET A 51 4.10 -14.27 -4.85
N GLU A 52 5.33 -14.70 -4.53
CA GLU A 52 6.45 -13.82 -4.22
C GLU A 52 6.82 -12.95 -5.42
N ASP A 53 6.75 -13.47 -6.65
CA ASP A 53 7.02 -12.69 -7.87
C ASP A 53 6.01 -11.54 -8.01
N ALA A 54 4.73 -11.82 -7.75
CA ALA A 54 3.68 -10.82 -7.74
C ALA A 54 3.92 -9.77 -6.63
N GLN A 55 4.33 -10.21 -5.44
CA GLN A 55 4.65 -9.32 -4.34
C GLN A 55 5.83 -8.40 -4.65
N TYR A 56 6.91 -8.92 -5.25
CA TYR A 56 8.08 -8.11 -5.58
C TYR A 56 7.78 -7.00 -6.59
N MET A 57 7.01 -7.33 -7.63
CA MET A 57 6.60 -6.33 -8.60
C MET A 57 5.63 -5.30 -7.98
N MET A 58 4.72 -5.73 -7.10
CA MET A 58 3.80 -4.82 -6.41
C MET A 58 4.53 -3.89 -5.43
N ASP A 59 5.54 -4.38 -4.71
CA ASP A 59 6.38 -3.55 -3.83
C ASP A 59 7.09 -2.45 -4.63
N ASP A 60 7.56 -2.74 -5.85
CA ASP A 60 8.17 -1.75 -6.75
C ASP A 60 7.18 -0.70 -7.23
N ILE A 61 6.02 -1.16 -7.74
CA ILE A 61 4.92 -0.29 -8.17
C ILE A 61 4.49 0.64 -7.03
N PHE A 62 4.30 0.09 -5.83
CA PHE A 62 3.86 0.87 -4.67
C PHE A 62 4.90 1.92 -4.26
N ASN A 63 6.19 1.58 -4.28
CA ASN A 63 7.25 2.56 -4.03
C ASN A 63 7.25 3.70 -5.07
N ARG A 64 7.02 3.40 -6.34
CA ARG A 64 6.87 4.42 -7.40
C ARG A 64 5.66 5.32 -7.17
N VAL A 65 4.51 4.76 -6.77
CA VAL A 65 3.31 5.53 -6.41
C VAL A 65 3.58 6.45 -5.22
N VAL A 66 4.21 5.94 -4.16
CA VAL A 66 4.56 6.76 -2.99
C VAL A 66 5.52 7.88 -3.39
N ARG A 67 6.51 7.60 -4.25
CA ARG A 67 7.42 8.61 -4.79
C ARG A 67 6.67 9.67 -5.59
N LEU A 68 5.74 9.27 -6.47
CA LEU A 68 4.88 10.19 -7.21
C LEU A 68 4.12 11.14 -6.27
N CYS A 69 3.49 10.60 -5.23
CA CYS A 69 2.79 11.40 -4.22
C CYS A 69 3.72 12.38 -3.52
N HIS A 70 4.89 11.91 -3.08
CA HIS A 70 5.88 12.71 -2.37
C HIS A 70 6.39 13.87 -3.23
N MET A 71 6.75 13.59 -4.49
CA MET A 71 7.26 14.60 -5.41
C MET A 71 6.17 15.62 -5.79
N ARG A 72 4.92 15.17 -5.98
CA ARG A 72 3.77 16.05 -6.22
C ARG A 72 3.53 17.00 -5.05
N HIS A 73 3.55 16.48 -3.82
CA HIS A 73 3.39 17.29 -2.60
C HIS A 73 4.48 18.36 -2.47
N ARG A 74 5.71 18.06 -2.89
CA ARG A 74 6.84 19.00 -2.86
C ARG A 74 6.89 19.97 -4.04
N GLY A 75 6.04 19.80 -5.05
CA GLY A 75 6.09 20.61 -6.28
C GLY A 75 7.41 20.50 -7.04
N VAL A 76 8.12 19.38 -6.91
CA VAL A 76 9.38 19.17 -7.64
C VAL A 76 9.07 19.04 -9.12
N VAL A 77 9.85 19.73 -9.96
CA VAL A 77 9.74 19.63 -11.41
C VAL A 77 10.36 18.32 -11.86
N PHE A 78 9.52 17.34 -12.20
CA PHE A 78 9.92 16.10 -12.86
C PHE A 78 8.88 15.75 -13.94
N ASP A 79 9.23 14.84 -14.85
CA ASP A 79 8.26 14.35 -15.85
C ASP A 79 7.22 13.45 -15.18
N MET A 80 6.20 14.11 -14.60
CA MET A 80 5.05 13.46 -13.99
C MET A 80 4.34 12.55 -14.99
N THR A 81 4.22 12.99 -16.24
CA THR A 81 3.51 12.25 -17.28
C THR A 81 4.21 10.94 -17.62
N GLU A 82 5.54 10.94 -17.80
CA GLU A 82 6.32 9.73 -18.04
C GLU A 82 6.21 8.75 -16.86
N GLU A 83 6.32 9.24 -15.63
CA GLU A 83 6.24 8.37 -14.45
C GLU A 83 4.83 7.82 -14.25
N TYR A 84 3.77 8.61 -14.48
CA TYR A 84 2.38 8.12 -14.46
C TYR A 84 2.15 7.02 -15.51
N ASN A 85 2.64 7.22 -16.74
CA ASN A 85 2.54 6.23 -17.82
C ASN A 85 3.30 4.94 -17.46
N THR A 86 4.48 5.08 -16.86
CA THR A 86 5.30 3.94 -16.42
C THR A 86 4.57 3.13 -15.35
N VAL A 87 4.06 3.79 -14.32
CA VAL A 87 3.31 3.12 -13.24
C VAL A 87 2.03 2.48 -13.76
N GLY A 88 1.29 3.16 -14.64
CA GLY A 88 0.09 2.63 -15.28
C GLY A 88 0.38 1.35 -16.08
N THR A 89 1.45 1.36 -16.88
CA THR A 89 1.91 0.19 -17.65
C THR A 89 2.30 -0.97 -16.73
N HIS A 90 2.99 -0.68 -15.63
CA HIS A 90 3.37 -1.71 -14.66
C HIS A 90 2.15 -2.30 -13.95
N LEU A 91 1.15 -1.50 -13.56
CA LEU A 91 -0.08 -1.97 -12.95
C LEU A 91 -0.86 -2.90 -13.90
N GLN A 92 -0.98 -2.53 -15.17
CA GLN A 92 -1.63 -3.37 -16.18
C GLN A 92 -0.87 -4.67 -16.42
N THR A 93 0.46 -4.59 -16.50
CA THR A 93 1.32 -5.76 -16.66
C THR A 93 1.19 -6.70 -15.46
N TRP A 94 1.27 -6.15 -14.24
CA TRP A 94 1.11 -6.91 -13.01
C TRP A 94 -0.20 -7.70 -13.00
N GLN A 95 -1.31 -7.04 -13.34
CA GLN A 95 -2.62 -7.69 -13.37
C GLN A 95 -2.68 -8.81 -14.42
N THR A 96 -2.15 -8.56 -15.62
CA THR A 96 -2.09 -9.55 -16.71
C THR A 96 -1.26 -10.78 -16.32
N LEU A 97 -0.16 -10.59 -15.59
CA LEU A 97 0.69 -11.68 -15.12
C LEU A 97 0.03 -12.44 -13.96
N PHE A 98 -0.64 -11.72 -13.06
CA PHE A 98 -1.35 -12.31 -11.92
C PHE A 98 -2.52 -13.18 -12.37
N GLU A 99 -3.30 -12.77 -13.37
CA GLU A 99 -4.41 -13.57 -13.93
C GLU A 99 -3.94 -14.92 -14.51
N LYS A 100 -2.68 -15.02 -14.92
CA LYS A 100 -2.06 -16.24 -15.46
C LYS A 100 -1.39 -17.10 -14.39
N LEU A 101 -1.28 -16.60 -13.16
CA LEU A 101 -0.63 -17.30 -12.05
C LEU A 101 -1.52 -18.46 -11.59
N LYS A 102 -0.96 -19.67 -11.62
CA LYS A 102 -1.63 -20.88 -11.11
C LYS A 102 -1.15 -21.15 -9.70
N VAL A 103 -2.07 -21.15 -8.76
CA VAL A 103 -1.82 -21.22 -7.32
C VAL A 103 -2.88 -22.08 -6.64
N GLU A 104 -2.51 -22.67 -5.52
CA GLU A 104 -3.43 -23.40 -4.67
C GLU A 104 -4.30 -22.42 -3.87
N THR A 105 -5.57 -22.30 -4.25
CA THR A 105 -6.49 -21.28 -3.73
C THR A 105 -7.04 -21.61 -2.33
N THR A 106 -6.76 -22.78 -1.78
CA THR A 106 -7.28 -23.23 -0.47
C THR A 106 -6.50 -22.67 0.71
N SER A 107 -5.25 -22.23 0.50
CA SER A 107 -4.40 -21.68 1.56
C SER A 107 -4.90 -20.33 2.05
N LEU A 108 -5.18 -20.22 3.36
CA LEU A 108 -5.57 -18.96 4.00
C LEU A 108 -4.47 -17.89 3.90
N LEU A 109 -3.21 -18.30 3.93
CA LEU A 109 -2.08 -17.37 3.77
C LEU A 109 -2.06 -16.78 2.36
N TYR A 110 -2.25 -17.62 1.33
CA TYR A 110 -2.33 -17.16 -0.05
C TYR A 110 -3.50 -16.18 -0.23
N GLN A 111 -4.67 -16.52 0.29
CA GLN A 111 -5.86 -15.67 0.24
C GLN A 111 -5.67 -14.31 0.92
N ALA A 112 -4.93 -14.27 2.03
CA ALA A 112 -4.59 -13.03 2.74
C ALA A 112 -3.61 -12.17 1.92
N GLN A 113 -2.55 -12.78 1.40
CA GLN A 113 -1.56 -12.12 0.54
C GLN A 113 -2.22 -11.55 -0.73
N GLU A 114 -3.05 -12.34 -1.41
CA GLU A 114 -3.78 -11.92 -2.60
C GLU A 114 -4.62 -10.68 -2.34
N ARG A 115 -5.40 -10.67 -1.26
CA ARG A 115 -6.23 -9.52 -0.89
C ARG A 115 -5.40 -8.28 -0.59
N SER A 116 -4.27 -8.44 0.09
CA SER A 116 -3.32 -7.34 0.32
C SER A 116 -2.80 -6.77 -1.00
N LEU A 117 -2.36 -7.63 -1.94
CA LEU A 117 -1.89 -7.20 -3.24
C LEU A 117 -2.97 -6.48 -4.05
N PHE A 118 -4.21 -6.97 -4.04
CA PHE A 118 -5.33 -6.31 -4.71
C PHE A 118 -5.74 -4.99 -4.06
N MET A 119 -5.59 -4.84 -2.74
CA MET A 119 -5.75 -3.53 -2.10
C MET A 119 -4.70 -2.53 -2.62
N ARG A 120 -3.43 -2.92 -2.67
CA ARG A 120 -2.35 -2.07 -3.20
C ARG A 120 -2.57 -1.72 -4.67
N LEU A 121 -2.98 -2.69 -5.48
CA LEU A 121 -3.33 -2.48 -6.89
C LEU A 121 -4.43 -1.42 -7.03
N LYS A 122 -5.54 -1.58 -6.30
CA LYS A 122 -6.70 -0.67 -6.35
C LYS A 122 -6.33 0.74 -5.91
N LEU A 123 -5.60 0.88 -4.81
CA LEU A 123 -5.18 2.18 -4.30
C LEU A 123 -4.15 2.85 -5.21
N SER A 124 -3.27 2.06 -5.84
CA SER A 124 -2.33 2.58 -6.84
C SER A 124 -3.07 3.12 -8.06
N TYR A 125 -3.98 2.36 -8.66
CA TYR A 125 -4.81 2.86 -9.77
C TYR A 125 -5.61 4.11 -9.37
N LEU A 126 -6.18 4.11 -8.16
CA LEU A 126 -6.90 5.27 -7.66
C LEU A 126 -6.01 6.51 -7.62
N GLU A 127 -4.79 6.40 -7.11
CA GLU A 127 -3.85 7.53 -7.04
C GLU A 127 -3.39 8.03 -8.42
N LEU A 128 -3.35 7.16 -9.43
CA LEU A 128 -3.08 7.54 -10.81
C LEU A 128 -4.26 8.29 -11.45
N CYS A 129 -5.49 7.94 -11.10
CA CYS A 129 -6.69 8.55 -11.68
C CYS A 129 -7.16 9.80 -10.93
N ALA A 130 -6.89 9.89 -9.64
CA ALA A 130 -7.57 10.81 -8.72
C ALA A 130 -7.00 12.23 -8.73
N GLU A 131 -6.46 12.70 -9.85
CA GLU A 131 -5.86 14.03 -9.94
C GLU A 131 -6.84 15.12 -9.45
N PHE A 132 -8.17 14.90 -9.51
CA PHE A 132 -9.15 15.85 -8.94
C PHE A 132 -10.44 15.29 -8.29
N ARG A 133 -10.74 13.97 -8.32
CA ARG A 133 -12.09 13.46 -7.93
C ARG A 133 -12.10 12.09 -7.24
N TYR A 134 -11.71 12.04 -5.98
CA TYR A 134 -11.85 10.81 -5.17
C TYR A 134 -13.33 10.37 -5.01
N ASP A 135 -14.27 11.32 -5.04
CA ASP A 135 -15.72 11.14 -4.96
C ASP A 135 -16.30 10.28 -6.10
N GLU A 136 -15.70 10.30 -7.29
CA GLU A 136 -16.12 9.44 -8.41
C GLU A 136 -15.70 7.98 -8.22
N HIS A 137 -14.80 7.70 -7.27
CA HIS A 137 -14.20 6.38 -7.06
C HIS A 137 -14.64 5.70 -5.75
N MET A 138 -15.80 6.05 -5.21
CA MET A 138 -16.34 5.44 -3.98
C MET A 138 -16.45 3.91 -4.06
N GLY A 139 -16.72 3.37 -5.26
CA GLY A 139 -16.71 1.93 -5.49
C GLY A 139 -15.38 1.26 -5.15
N THR A 140 -14.26 1.91 -5.50
CA THR A 140 -12.90 1.40 -5.24
C THR A 140 -12.62 1.36 -3.74
N PHE A 141 -12.94 2.43 -3.00
CA PHE A 141 -12.77 2.44 -1.54
C PHE A 141 -13.60 1.37 -0.83
N ARG A 142 -14.85 1.15 -1.26
CA ARG A 142 -15.69 0.07 -0.72
C ARG A 142 -15.08 -1.31 -0.97
N GLN A 143 -14.52 -1.54 -2.15
CA GLN A 143 -13.83 -2.80 -2.46
C GLN A 143 -12.58 -2.99 -1.59
N VAL A 144 -11.81 -1.94 -1.35
CA VAL A 144 -10.65 -1.98 -0.43
C VAL A 144 -11.09 -2.37 0.98
N LEU A 145 -12.19 -1.80 1.49
CA LEU A 145 -12.75 -2.20 2.79
C LEU A 145 -13.21 -3.65 2.82
N GLN A 146 -13.83 -4.16 1.75
CA GLN A 146 -14.25 -5.57 1.67
C GLN A 146 -13.06 -6.52 1.75
N LEU A 147 -11.97 -6.20 1.05
CA LEU A 147 -10.73 -6.99 1.08
C LEU A 147 -10.10 -7.01 2.47
N ALA A 148 -10.03 -5.85 3.15
CA ALA A 148 -9.51 -5.75 4.52
C ALA A 148 -10.42 -6.45 5.55
N SER A 149 -11.74 -6.31 5.41
CA SER A 149 -12.72 -6.91 6.33
C SER A 149 -12.61 -8.43 6.37
N TRP A 150 -12.37 -9.05 5.22
CA TRP A 150 -12.17 -10.50 5.12
C TRP A 150 -11.02 -10.98 6.01
N GLN A 151 -9.90 -10.25 6.04
CA GLN A 151 -8.76 -10.58 6.89
C GLN A 151 -9.11 -10.44 8.36
N SER A 152 -9.84 -9.37 8.71
CA SER A 152 -10.20 -9.09 10.11
C SER A 152 -11.09 -10.16 10.74
N GLN A 153 -11.86 -10.89 9.93
CA GLN A 153 -12.73 -11.97 10.39
C GLN A 153 -11.97 -13.28 10.63
N ARG A 154 -10.77 -13.41 10.08
CA ARG A 154 -9.98 -14.65 10.05
C ARG A 154 -8.64 -14.53 10.75
N SER A 155 -8.37 -13.41 11.44
CA SER A 155 -7.06 -13.14 12.00
C SER A 155 -6.68 -14.17 13.08
N THR A 156 -5.94 -15.19 12.64
CA THR A 156 -4.94 -15.85 13.48
C THR A 156 -3.73 -14.92 13.55
N LYS A 157 -2.92 -15.03 14.61
CA LYS A 157 -1.72 -14.19 14.88
C LYS A 157 -0.64 -14.39 13.79
N GLN A 158 -0.89 -13.95 12.57
CA GLN A 158 0.06 -13.93 11.46
C GLN A 158 0.78 -12.59 11.45
N SER A 159 2.03 -12.60 11.02
CA SER A 159 2.84 -11.39 11.04
C SER A 159 2.33 -10.36 10.03
N SER A 160 1.71 -9.31 10.55
CA SER A 160 1.10 -8.21 9.80
C SER A 160 2.12 -7.38 8.99
N PHE A 161 3.42 -7.55 9.29
CA PHE A 161 4.54 -6.93 8.58
C PHE A 161 4.53 -7.22 7.08
N GLU A 162 4.16 -8.44 6.68
CA GLU A 162 4.18 -8.83 5.26
C GLU A 162 3.00 -8.26 4.47
N LEU A 163 1.86 -8.07 5.14
CA LEU A 163 0.61 -7.72 4.47
C LEU A 163 0.36 -6.21 4.42
N ALA A 164 0.99 -5.41 5.30
CA ALA A 164 0.98 -3.94 5.27
C ALA A 164 -0.42 -3.30 5.14
N TYR A 165 -1.43 -3.82 5.87
CA TYR A 165 -2.80 -3.27 5.83
C TYR A 165 -2.91 -1.83 6.36
N THR A 166 -2.13 -1.49 7.40
CA THR A 166 -2.19 -0.16 8.03
C THR A 166 -1.99 1.00 7.04
N PRO A 167 -0.90 1.08 6.26
CA PRO A 167 -0.71 2.21 5.34
C PRO A 167 -1.81 2.30 4.26
N MET A 168 -2.36 1.18 3.81
CA MET A 168 -3.46 1.16 2.84
C MET A 168 -4.77 1.70 3.42
N LEU A 169 -5.06 1.33 4.68
CA LEU A 169 -6.24 1.83 5.39
C LEU A 169 -6.07 3.30 5.79
N PHE A 170 -4.87 3.71 6.18
CA PHE A 170 -4.53 5.10 6.42
C PHE A 170 -4.79 5.94 5.17
N PHE A 171 -4.26 5.54 4.02
CA PHE A 171 -4.52 6.20 2.74
C PHE A 171 -6.02 6.30 2.44
N THR A 172 -6.77 5.20 2.66
CA THR A 172 -8.22 5.16 2.47
C THR A 172 -8.93 6.22 3.32
N ILE A 173 -8.52 6.37 4.59
CA ILE A 173 -9.09 7.36 5.50
C ILE A 173 -8.76 8.79 5.04
N MET A 174 -7.51 9.03 4.66
CA MET A 174 -7.05 10.37 4.26
C MET A 174 -7.69 10.85 2.97
N LYS A 175 -7.93 9.95 2.01
CA LYS A 175 -8.35 10.34 0.65
C LYS A 175 -9.84 10.20 0.36
N CYS A 176 -10.52 9.24 0.97
CA CYS A 176 -11.96 9.09 0.78
C CYS A 176 -12.68 10.26 1.47
N PRO A 177 -13.66 10.96 0.87
CA PRO A 177 -14.41 12.02 1.56
C PRO A 177 -15.63 11.51 2.36
N ASP A 178 -16.00 10.23 2.22
CA ASP A 178 -17.24 9.67 2.81
C ASP A 178 -16.99 9.10 4.22
N LEU A 179 -17.66 9.68 5.22
CA LEU A 179 -17.57 9.25 6.62
C LEU A 179 -17.96 7.77 6.82
N SER A 180 -18.94 7.28 6.05
CA SER A 180 -19.42 5.89 6.12
C SER A 180 -18.35 4.88 5.68
N ILE A 181 -17.34 5.32 4.94
CA ILE A 181 -16.17 4.52 4.53
C ILE A 181 -15.01 4.74 5.52
N ARG A 182 -14.76 5.99 5.92
CA ARG A 182 -13.65 6.34 6.82
C ARG A 182 -13.76 5.69 8.19
N LEU A 183 -14.95 5.63 8.79
CA LEU A 183 -15.14 5.02 10.12
C LEU A 183 -14.85 3.51 10.12
N PRO A 184 -15.42 2.68 9.20
CA PRO A 184 -15.01 1.29 9.08
C PRO A 184 -13.52 1.11 8.77
N ALA A 185 -12.93 1.96 7.92
CA ALA A 185 -11.50 1.92 7.63
C ALA A 185 -10.67 2.10 8.92
N LEU A 186 -11.02 3.08 9.75
CA LEU A 186 -10.36 3.36 11.03
C LEU A 186 -10.43 2.16 11.99
N ARG A 187 -11.61 1.52 12.10
CA ARG A 187 -11.79 0.32 12.92
C ARG A 187 -10.95 -0.85 12.42
N LEU A 188 -10.97 -1.11 11.11
CA LEU A 188 -10.14 -2.14 10.50
C LEU A 188 -8.66 -1.86 10.69
N MET A 189 -8.23 -0.60 10.61
CA MET A 189 -6.85 -0.22 10.82
C MET A 189 -6.38 -0.52 12.25
N LYS A 190 -7.22 -0.27 13.24
CA LYS A 190 -6.95 -0.65 14.64
C LYS A 190 -6.91 -2.18 14.81
N LYS A 191 -7.85 -2.89 14.19
CA LYS A 191 -7.99 -4.35 14.34
C LYS A 191 -6.89 -5.15 13.63
N LEU A 192 -6.47 -4.69 12.47
CA LEU A 192 -5.44 -5.34 11.65
C LEU A 192 -4.02 -4.84 11.97
N GLY A 193 -3.90 -3.68 12.60
CA GLY A 193 -2.63 -3.13 13.05
C GLY A 193 -2.07 -3.95 14.20
N SER A 194 -0.84 -4.44 14.06
CA SER A 194 -0.09 -5.04 15.16
C SER A 194 0.84 -4.00 15.78
N PRO A 195 0.83 -3.82 17.12
CA PRO A 195 1.78 -2.94 17.80
C PRO A 195 3.24 -3.38 17.64
N THR A 196 3.49 -4.66 17.36
CA THR A 196 4.83 -5.26 17.35
C THR A 196 5.42 -5.47 15.95
N GLU A 197 4.66 -5.20 14.89
CA GLU A 197 5.04 -5.62 13.52
C GLU A 197 4.84 -4.55 12.45
N GLY A 198 4.41 -3.34 12.84
CA GLY A 198 4.38 -2.20 11.92
C GLY A 198 5.76 -1.59 11.75
N ILE A 199 6.25 -1.48 10.51
CA ILE A 199 7.39 -0.59 10.20
C ILE A 199 6.96 0.88 10.38
N CYS A 200 5.71 1.17 10.07
CA CYS A 200 5.12 2.49 10.20
C CYS A 200 4.60 2.70 11.63
N GLU A 201 4.62 3.94 12.11
CA GLU A 201 4.07 4.33 13.41
C GLU A 201 2.54 4.12 13.45
N ASN A 202 2.11 2.89 13.67
CA ASN A 202 0.71 2.47 13.65
C ASN A 202 -0.15 3.33 14.60
N LEU A 203 0.40 3.69 15.76
CA LEU A 203 -0.28 4.55 16.73
C LEU A 203 -0.44 5.98 16.22
N GLN A 204 0.60 6.56 15.60
CA GLN A 204 0.52 7.92 15.05
C GLN A 204 -0.52 7.97 13.92
N MET A 205 -0.48 7.02 12.97
CA MET A 205 -1.47 6.94 11.89
C MET A 205 -2.90 6.80 12.41
N LEU A 206 -3.12 5.99 13.46
CA LEU A 206 -4.43 5.86 14.10
C LEU A 206 -4.90 7.16 14.75
N THR A 207 -4.02 7.84 15.49
CA THR A 207 -4.33 9.11 16.14
C THR A 207 -4.61 10.21 15.11
N THR A 208 -3.73 10.41 14.14
CA THR A 208 -3.89 11.38 13.05
C THR A 208 -5.18 11.12 12.25
N SER A 209 -5.49 9.85 11.95
CA SER A 209 -6.72 9.49 11.25
C SER A 209 -7.97 9.86 12.04
N ARG A 210 -7.98 9.58 13.35
CA ARG A 210 -9.10 9.94 14.22
C ARG A 210 -9.30 11.45 14.24
N GLU A 211 -8.24 12.21 14.49
CA GLU A 211 -8.30 13.68 14.57
C GLU A 211 -8.82 14.32 13.28
N ILE A 212 -8.36 13.84 12.12
CA ILE A 212 -8.81 14.34 10.82
C ILE A 212 -10.30 14.06 10.62
N ILE A 213 -10.77 12.84 10.90
CA ILE A 213 -12.20 12.51 10.78
C ILE A 213 -13.05 13.41 11.69
N GLN A 214 -12.65 13.57 12.96
CA GLN A 214 -13.39 14.40 13.91
C GLN A 214 -13.47 15.86 13.43
N ARG A 215 -12.35 16.40 12.94
CA ARG A 215 -12.26 17.77 12.45
C ARG A 215 -13.11 17.99 11.20
N GLU A 216 -13.00 17.11 10.21
CA GLU A 216 -13.67 17.29 8.90
C GLU A 216 -15.17 16.99 8.95
N HIS A 217 -15.61 16.10 9.84
CA HIS A 217 -17.02 15.70 9.93
C HIS A 217 -17.76 16.21 11.17
N GLY A 218 -17.08 16.90 12.09
CA GLY A 218 -17.71 17.43 13.31
C GLY A 218 -18.24 16.33 14.23
N VAL A 219 -17.59 15.16 14.25
CA VAL A 219 -17.97 14.01 15.09
C VAL A 219 -17.00 13.83 16.24
N GLU A 220 -17.47 13.24 17.33
CA GLU A 220 -16.63 12.84 18.46
C GLU A 220 -16.40 11.32 18.40
N ILE A 221 -15.13 10.89 18.34
CA ILE A 221 -14.75 9.47 18.36
C ILE A 221 -14.07 9.22 19.70
N VAL A 222 -14.87 8.84 20.70
CA VAL A 222 -14.37 8.56 22.06
C VAL A 222 -13.58 7.26 22.07
N ASP A 223 -14.07 6.21 21.40
CA ASP A 223 -13.38 4.94 21.26
C ASP A 223 -13.51 4.33 19.86
N ILE A 224 -12.42 3.73 19.38
CA ILE A 224 -12.43 2.92 18.16
C ILE A 224 -12.68 1.49 18.62
N GLU A 225 -13.94 1.10 18.84
CA GLU A 225 -14.26 -0.29 19.18
C GLU A 225 -13.85 -1.24 18.04
N SER A 226 -13.35 -2.42 18.41
CA SER A 226 -12.78 -3.47 17.53
C SER A 226 -13.80 -4.50 17.05
#